data_AF-A0A1S3QN54-F1
#
_entry.id   AF-A0A1S3QN54-F1
#
_cell.length_a   1.000
_cell.length_b   1.000
_cell.length_c   1.000
_cell.angle_alpha   90.00
_cell.angle_beta   90.00
_cell.angle_gamma   90.00
#
_symmetry.space_group_name_H-M   'P 1'
#
loop_
_entity.id
_entity.type
_entity.pdbx_description
1 polymer ?
#
loop_
_entity_poly.entity_id
_entity_poly.type
_entity_poly.pdbx_seq_one_letter_code
_entity_poly.pdbx_strand_id
1 'polypeptide(L)'
;MKSETAAAAVKQMNPSIRITGHQNRVGPDTERVYDDDFFESLHGVANALDNVDARMYMDRRCVYYRKPLLESGTLGTKGNVQVVIPFLTESYSSSQDPPEKSIPICTLKNFPNAIEHTLQVTHKHTHSHCRSIQEMSTCPLSHSSLSGSSIAGIFSHQTWDSNRPCSILL
;
A
#
# COMPACT_ATOMS: atom_id res chain seq x y z
N MET A 1 -13.52 -5.25 12.15
CA MET A 1 -12.31 -5.32 11.30
C MET A 1 -12.43 -6.46 10.28
N LYS A 2 -11.79 -6.38 9.10
CA LYS A 2 -11.98 -7.36 8.01
C LYS A 2 -11.76 -8.82 8.47
N SER A 3 -10.68 -9.07 9.21
CA SER A 3 -10.31 -10.41 9.70
C SER A 3 -11.32 -10.99 10.70
N GLU A 4 -11.77 -10.22 11.68
CA GLU A 4 -12.76 -10.65 12.67
C GLU A 4 -14.14 -10.89 12.05
N THR A 5 -14.58 -10.00 11.15
CA THR A 5 -15.86 -10.13 10.46
C THR A 5 -15.88 -11.38 9.56
N ALA A 6 -14.78 -11.64 8.85
CA ALA A 6 -14.64 -12.87 8.06
C ALA A 6 -14.66 -14.13 8.95
N ALA A 7 -13.94 -14.11 10.08
CA ALA A 7 -13.94 -15.22 11.03
C ALA A 7 -15.34 -15.52 11.59
N ALA A 8 -16.12 -14.48 11.91
CA ALA A 8 -17.49 -14.64 12.39
C ALA A 8 -18.41 -15.25 11.31
N ALA A 9 -18.29 -14.82 10.05
CA ALA A 9 -19.06 -15.36 8.94
C ALA A 9 -18.75 -16.84 8.69
N VAL A 10 -17.46 -17.23 8.69
CA VAL A 10 -17.07 -18.64 8.46
C VAL A 10 -17.54 -19.54 9.61
N LYS A 11 -17.54 -19.06 10.86
CA LYS A 11 -18.08 -19.82 12.00
C LYS A 11 -19.57 -20.11 11.87
N GLN A 12 -20.34 -19.22 11.23
CA GLN A 12 -21.76 -19.49 10.93
C GLN A 12 -21.91 -20.58 9.88
N MET A 13 -21.00 -20.66 8.91
CA MET A 13 -21.02 -21.69 7.86
C MET A 13 -20.56 -23.07 8.38
N ASN A 14 -19.52 -23.09 9.21
CA ASN A 14 -19.03 -24.32 9.83
C ASN A 14 -18.54 -24.07 11.27
N PRO A 15 -19.34 -24.46 12.29
CA PRO A 15 -18.99 -24.25 13.69
C PRO A 15 -17.75 -25.02 14.18
N SER A 16 -17.33 -26.07 13.46
CA SER A 16 -16.15 -26.87 13.84
C SER A 16 -14.81 -26.19 13.51
N ILE A 17 -14.84 -25.15 12.66
CA ILE A 17 -13.63 -24.44 12.24
C ILE A 17 -13.13 -23.50 13.36
N ARG A 18 -11.84 -23.57 13.64
CA ARG A 18 -11.14 -22.68 14.58
C ARG A 18 -10.37 -21.61 13.81
N ILE A 19 -10.76 -20.35 13.99
CA ILE A 19 -10.12 -19.19 13.35
C ILE A 19 -9.73 -18.18 14.42
N THR A 20 -8.51 -17.67 14.32
CA THR A 20 -7.99 -16.53 15.08
C THR A 20 -7.75 -15.38 14.12
N GLY A 21 -8.46 -14.27 14.30
CA GLY A 21 -8.31 -13.07 13.46
C GLY A 21 -7.23 -12.16 14.02
N HIS A 22 -6.25 -11.80 13.20
CA HIS A 22 -5.25 -10.79 13.54
C HIS A 22 -5.50 -9.51 12.74
N GLN A 23 -5.08 -8.36 13.27
CA GLN A 23 -5.22 -7.05 12.63
C GLN A 23 -3.87 -6.43 12.24
N ASN A 24 -2.77 -7.14 12.48
CA ASN A 24 -1.43 -6.62 12.31
C ASN A 24 -1.02 -6.66 10.83
N ARG A 25 -0.38 -5.59 10.36
CA ARG A 25 0.23 -5.57 9.03
C ARG A 25 1.46 -6.48 9.05
N VAL A 26 1.47 -7.45 8.15
CA VAL A 26 2.61 -8.36 8.00
C VAL A 26 3.80 -7.59 7.42
N GLY A 27 4.93 -7.65 8.11
CA GLY A 27 6.16 -6.96 7.74
C GLY A 27 7.20 -7.00 8.87
N PRO A 28 8.34 -6.33 8.70
CA PRO A 28 9.43 -6.35 9.68
C PRO A 28 9.01 -5.79 11.05
N ASP A 29 8.10 -4.81 11.07
CA ASP A 29 7.62 -4.19 12.31
C ASP A 29 6.83 -5.16 13.22
N THR A 30 6.30 -6.25 12.65
CA THR A 30 5.43 -7.20 13.35
C THR A 30 6.08 -8.56 13.59
N GLU A 31 7.39 -8.68 13.38
CA GLU A 31 8.17 -9.88 13.68
C GLU A 31 8.11 -10.29 15.16
N ARG A 32 7.91 -9.33 16.07
CA ARG A 32 7.71 -9.63 17.50
C ARG A 32 6.39 -10.36 17.80
N VAL A 33 5.41 -10.23 16.91
CA VAL A 33 4.11 -10.89 17.05
C VAL A 33 4.08 -12.20 16.27
N TYR A 34 4.77 -12.23 15.13
CA TYR A 34 4.92 -13.40 14.27
C TYR A 34 6.36 -13.93 14.39
N ASP A 35 6.63 -14.47 15.58
CA ASP A 35 7.92 -15.02 16.00
C ASP A 35 8.20 -16.40 15.37
N ASP A 36 9.36 -16.96 15.73
CA ASP A 36 9.79 -18.29 15.29
C ASP A 36 8.76 -19.36 15.69
N ASP A 37 8.30 -19.34 16.94
CA ASP A 37 7.34 -20.30 17.49
C ASP A 37 6.01 -20.30 16.71
N PHE A 38 5.51 -19.12 16.35
CA PHE A 38 4.34 -18.99 15.50
C PHE A 38 4.53 -19.70 14.17
N PHE A 39 5.61 -19.39 13.44
CA PHE A 39 5.86 -20.00 12.13
C PHE A 39 6.14 -21.50 12.21
N GLU A 40 6.84 -21.96 13.24
CA GLU A 40 7.10 -23.38 13.46
C GLU A 40 5.81 -24.18 13.65
N SER A 41 4.82 -23.62 14.34
CA SER A 41 3.51 -24.24 14.57
C SER A 41 2.65 -24.36 13.30
N LEU A 42 2.95 -23.60 12.23
CA LEU A 42 2.18 -23.62 10.99
C LEU A 42 2.52 -24.85 10.13
N HIS A 43 1.51 -25.41 9.48
CA HIS A 43 1.70 -26.44 8.46
C HIS A 43 2.02 -25.86 7.08
N GLY A 44 1.59 -24.62 6.84
CA GLY A 44 1.76 -23.92 5.57
C GLY A 44 1.14 -22.52 5.63
N VAL A 45 1.42 -21.73 4.61
CA VAL A 45 0.99 -20.34 4.49
C VAL A 45 0.20 -20.17 3.19
N ALA A 46 -0.91 -19.45 3.25
CA ALA A 46 -1.68 -19.06 2.07
C ALA A 46 -1.79 -17.53 2.02
N ASN A 47 -1.22 -16.94 0.97
CA ASN A 47 -1.18 -15.50 0.78
C ASN A 47 -2.38 -15.02 -0.03
N ALA A 48 -2.93 -13.89 0.41
CA ALA A 48 -3.97 -13.12 -0.26
C ALA A 48 -3.64 -11.62 -0.17
N LEU A 49 -2.41 -11.28 -0.54
CA LEU A 49 -1.83 -9.95 -0.41
C LEU A 49 -2.07 -9.12 -1.68
N ASP A 50 -2.06 -7.80 -1.57
CA ASP A 50 -2.26 -6.87 -2.68
C ASP A 50 -0.96 -6.20 -3.14
N ASN A 51 0.08 -6.23 -2.32
CA ASN A 51 1.33 -5.52 -2.56
C ASN A 51 2.52 -6.49 -2.74
N VAL A 52 3.45 -6.12 -3.62
CA VAL A 52 4.62 -6.93 -3.96
C VAL A 52 5.59 -7.04 -2.78
N ASP A 53 5.73 -5.99 -1.97
CA ASP A 53 6.66 -5.98 -0.83
C ASP A 53 6.29 -7.01 0.24
N ALA A 54 5.02 -7.12 0.59
CA ALA A 54 4.53 -8.11 1.55
C ALA A 54 4.61 -9.53 0.98
N ARG A 55 4.41 -9.71 -0.33
CA ARG A 55 4.63 -11.00 -1.00
C ARG A 55 6.09 -11.44 -0.87
N MET A 56 7.03 -10.55 -1.19
CA MET A 56 8.46 -10.80 -1.05
C MET A 56 8.86 -11.08 0.39
N TYR A 57 8.29 -10.35 1.35
CA TYR A 57 8.53 -10.60 2.78
C TYR A 57 8.06 -12.00 3.18
N MET A 58 6.84 -12.39 2.82
CA MET A 58 6.30 -13.71 3.16
C MET A 58 7.06 -14.86 2.48
N ASP A 59 7.46 -14.69 1.22
CA ASP A 59 8.30 -15.65 0.51
C ASP A 59 9.61 -15.92 1.27
N ARG A 60 10.33 -14.85 1.67
CA ARG A 60 11.58 -14.98 2.43
C ARG A 60 11.39 -15.70 3.76
N ARG A 61 10.30 -15.40 4.49
CA ARG A 61 9.99 -16.07 5.77
C ARG A 61 9.64 -17.54 5.56
N CYS A 62 8.85 -17.86 4.54
CA CYS A 62 8.49 -19.25 4.20
C CYS A 62 9.72 -20.08 3.78
N VAL A 63 10.66 -19.49 3.03
CA VAL A 63 11.94 -20.14 2.70
C VAL A 63 12.77 -20.38 3.95
N TYR A 64 12.85 -19.39 4.86
CA TYR A 64 13.61 -19.50 6.11
C TYR A 64 13.09 -20.63 7.02
N TYR A 65 11.77 -20.67 7.27
CA TYR A 65 11.14 -21.71 8.11
C TYR A 65 10.79 -22.99 7.35
N ARG A 66 11.12 -23.07 6.06
CA ARG A 66 10.81 -24.22 5.19
C ARG A 66 9.32 -24.59 5.23
N LYS A 67 8.45 -23.58 5.14
CA LYS A 67 7.00 -23.77 5.13
C LYS A 67 6.48 -23.67 3.69
N PRO A 68 5.56 -24.57 3.28
CA PRO A 68 4.93 -24.47 1.97
C PRO A 68 4.10 -23.19 1.90
N LEU A 69 4.17 -22.50 0.77
CA LEU A 69 3.49 -21.24 0.52
C LEU A 69 2.59 -21.36 -0.72
N LEU A 70 1.32 -21.00 -0.56
CA LEU A 70 0.35 -20.84 -1.64
C LEU A 70 0.17 -19.36 -1.92
N GLU A 71 0.72 -18.89 -3.04
CA GLU A 71 0.61 -17.50 -3.49
C GLU A 71 -0.50 -17.38 -4.53
N SER A 72 -1.29 -16.32 -4.42
CA SER A 72 -2.33 -15.99 -5.40
C SER A 72 -2.36 -14.50 -5.70
N GLY A 73 -2.58 -14.17 -6.97
CA GLY A 73 -2.71 -12.80 -7.46
C GLY A 73 -3.82 -12.70 -8.47
N THR A 74 -4.42 -11.51 -8.54
CA THR A 74 -5.43 -11.17 -9.55
C THR A 74 -5.13 -9.80 -10.13
N LEU A 75 -5.34 -9.67 -11.44
CA LEU A 75 -5.24 -8.41 -12.18
C LEU A 75 -6.43 -8.33 -13.14
N GLY A 76 -7.48 -7.63 -12.72
CA GLY A 76 -8.74 -7.56 -13.47
C GLY A 76 -9.38 -8.93 -13.63
N THR A 77 -9.48 -9.42 -14.86
CA THR A 77 -10.00 -10.78 -15.17
C THR A 77 -8.92 -11.85 -15.19
N LYS A 78 -7.64 -11.48 -15.06
CA LYS A 78 -6.52 -12.42 -15.03
C LYS A 78 -6.25 -12.84 -13.59
N GLY A 79 -5.97 -14.12 -13.39
CA GLY A 79 -5.52 -14.67 -12.11
C GLY A 79 -4.25 -15.48 -12.29
N ASN A 80 -3.38 -15.45 -11.30
CA ASN A 80 -2.21 -16.31 -11.20
C ASN A 80 -2.19 -17.00 -9.83
N VAL A 81 -1.76 -18.26 -9.83
CA VAL A 81 -1.54 -19.06 -8.61
C VAL A 81 -0.16 -19.67 -8.72
N GLN A 82 0.62 -19.56 -7.66
CA GLN A 82 1.96 -20.13 -7.58
C GLN A 82 2.10 -20.88 -6.25
N VAL A 83 2.66 -22.08 -6.32
CA VAL A 83 2.89 -22.93 -5.14
C VAL A 83 4.39 -23.05 -4.94
N VAL A 84 4.85 -22.71 -3.74
CA VAL A 84 6.24 -22.85 -3.31
C VAL A 84 6.32 -23.99 -2.30
N ILE A 85 6.98 -25.08 -2.68
CA ILE A 85 7.23 -26.25 -1.84
C ILE A 85 8.72 -26.28 -1.47
N PRO A 86 9.06 -26.29 -0.17
CA PRO A 86 10.45 -26.33 0.27
C PRO A 86 11.15 -27.58 -0.29
N PHE A 87 12.38 -27.40 -0.77
CA PHE A 87 13.23 -28.44 -1.38
C PHE A 87 12.77 -29.00 -2.72
N LEU A 88 11.68 -28.49 -3.32
CA LEU A 88 11.17 -28.99 -4.60
C LEU A 88 11.05 -27.90 -5.67
N THR A 89 10.44 -26.76 -5.32
CA THR A 89 10.20 -25.67 -6.27
C THR A 89 11.10 -24.46 -5.96
N GLU A 90 11.23 -23.56 -6.94
CA GLU A 90 11.85 -22.26 -6.71
C GLU A 90 10.96 -21.36 -5.83
N SER A 91 11.59 -20.38 -5.18
CA SER A 91 10.93 -19.33 -4.42
C SER A 91 10.25 -18.31 -5.33
N TYR A 92 9.23 -17.60 -4.82
CA TYR A 92 8.53 -16.55 -5.56
C TYR A 92 9.52 -15.47 -6.07
N SER A 93 10.49 -15.11 -5.23
CA SER A 93 11.52 -14.10 -5.55
C SER A 93 12.56 -14.50 -6.60
N SER A 94 12.59 -15.75 -7.06
CA SER A 94 13.49 -16.21 -8.12
C SER A 94 13.10 -15.68 -9.51
N SER A 95 11.80 -15.39 -9.70
CA SER A 95 11.26 -14.79 -10.91
C SER A 95 10.92 -13.33 -10.65
N GLN A 96 11.51 -12.41 -11.42
CA GLN A 96 11.13 -11.01 -11.37
C GLN A 96 9.92 -10.74 -12.26
N ASP A 97 8.83 -10.31 -11.63
CA ASP A 97 7.71 -9.73 -12.36
C ASP A 97 8.16 -8.44 -13.08
N PRO A 98 7.67 -8.19 -14.31
CA PRO A 98 8.02 -6.97 -15.03
C PRO A 98 7.61 -5.74 -14.21
N PRO A 99 8.49 -4.73 -14.09
CA PRO A 99 8.19 -3.55 -13.31
C PRO A 99 6.96 -2.83 -13.87
N GLU A 100 6.21 -2.20 -12.98
CA GLU A 100 5.06 -1.39 -13.37
C GLU A 100 5.50 -0.32 -14.38
N LYS A 101 4.72 -0.14 -15.46
CA LYS A 101 5.03 0.81 -16.52
C LYS A 101 5.00 2.23 -15.96
N SER A 102 6.17 2.79 -15.68
CA SER A 102 6.30 4.20 -15.29
C SER A 102 6.39 5.09 -16.53
N ILE A 103 5.57 6.15 -16.57
CA ILE A 103 5.63 7.14 -17.64
C ILE A 103 6.85 8.04 -17.40
N PRO A 104 7.72 8.26 -18.41
CA PRO A 104 8.91 9.08 -18.25
C PRO A 104 8.56 10.52 -17.85
N ILE A 105 9.37 11.10 -16.97
CA ILE A 105 9.05 12.38 -16.32
C ILE A 105 9.02 13.57 -17.30
N CYS A 106 9.78 13.51 -18.39
CA CYS A 106 9.80 14.52 -19.44
C CYS A 106 8.46 14.60 -20.20
N THR A 107 7.81 13.46 -20.44
CA THR A 107 6.49 13.37 -21.07
C THR A 107 5.39 13.90 -20.14
N LEU A 108 5.49 13.63 -18.84
CA LEU A 108 4.54 14.17 -17.84
C LEU A 108 4.64 15.70 -17.69
N LYS A 109 5.83 16.28 -17.76
CA LYS A 109 6.02 17.73 -17.52
C LYS A 109 5.70 18.59 -18.74
N ASN A 110 6.10 18.15 -19.94
CA ASN A 110 6.12 19.03 -21.11
C ASN A 110 5.24 18.55 -22.27
N PHE A 111 5.01 17.24 -22.40
CA PHE A 111 4.38 16.67 -23.60
C PHE A 111 3.42 15.50 -23.28
N PRO A 112 2.29 15.73 -22.59
CA PRO A 112 1.28 14.70 -22.41
C PRO A 112 0.60 14.39 -23.74
N ASN A 113 0.83 13.19 -24.26
CA ASN A 113 0.27 12.69 -25.52
C ASN A 113 -0.85 11.65 -25.33
N ALA A 114 -1.09 11.19 -24.09
CA ALA A 114 -2.11 10.20 -23.75
C ALA A 114 -2.85 10.59 -22.46
N ILE A 115 -4.06 10.08 -22.27
CA ILE A 115 -4.92 10.45 -21.14
C ILE A 115 -4.32 10.03 -19.80
N GLU A 116 -3.58 8.92 -19.77
CA GLU A 116 -2.90 8.43 -18.56
C GLU A 116 -1.90 9.46 -18.03
N HIS A 117 -1.29 10.26 -18.92
CA HIS A 117 -0.29 11.26 -18.54
C HIS A 117 -0.95 12.44 -17.82
N THR A 118 -2.06 12.94 -18.36
CA THR A 118 -2.81 14.04 -17.76
C THR A 118 -3.40 13.65 -16.40
N LEU A 119 -3.90 12.41 -16.26
CA LEU A 119 -4.36 11.87 -14.99
C LEU A 119 -3.22 11.81 -13.96
N GLN A 120 -2.06 11.29 -14.36
CA GLN A 120 -0.91 11.19 -13.46
C GLN A 120 -0.34 12.56 -13.06
N VAL A 121 -0.34 13.56 -13.97
CA VAL A 121 0.01 14.95 -13.64
C VAL A 121 -0.97 15.54 -12.63
N THR A 122 -2.27 15.37 -12.86
CA THR A 122 -3.32 15.89 -11.97
C THR A 122 -3.20 15.27 -10.58
N HIS A 123 -3.04 13.95 -10.49
CA HIS A 123 -2.81 13.25 -9.23
C HIS A 123 -1.54 13.74 -8.51
N LYS A 124 -0.43 13.93 -9.24
CA LYS A 124 0.81 14.47 -8.66
C LYS A 124 0.62 15.90 -8.14
N HIS A 125 -0.08 16.75 -8.89
CA HIS A 125 -0.33 18.14 -8.50
C HIS A 125 -1.22 18.20 -7.26
N THR A 126 -2.36 17.50 -7.24
CA THR A 126 -3.26 17.47 -6.09
C THR A 126 -2.60 16.87 -4.86
N HIS A 127 -1.85 15.76 -5.01
CA HIS A 127 -1.12 15.16 -3.90
C HIS A 127 -0.06 16.11 -3.33
N SER A 128 0.71 16.81 -4.17
CA SER A 128 1.71 17.78 -3.72
C SER A 128 1.07 18.98 -3.00
N HIS A 129 -0.04 19.47 -3.54
CA HIS A 129 -0.78 20.60 -2.98
C HIS A 129 -1.38 20.23 -1.61
N CYS A 130 -2.11 19.12 -1.52
CA CYS A 130 -2.69 18.64 -0.27
C CYS A 130 -1.63 18.33 0.78
N ARG A 131 -0.52 17.68 0.39
CA ARG A 131 0.55 17.37 1.35
C ARG A 131 1.24 18.63 1.87
N SER A 132 1.48 19.64 1.01
CA SER A 132 2.04 20.92 1.45
C SER A 132 1.13 21.63 2.46
N ILE A 133 -0.20 21.58 2.25
CA ILE A 133 -1.18 22.13 3.21
C ILE A 133 -1.18 21.35 4.54
N GLN A 134 -1.04 20.02 4.47
CA GLN A 134 -0.93 19.20 5.69
C GLN A 134 0.38 19.44 6.44
N GLU A 135 1.51 19.55 5.75
CA GLU A 135 2.81 19.85 6.36
C GLU A 135 2.83 21.26 6.98
N MET A 136 2.17 22.24 6.35
CA MET A 136 1.99 23.58 6.93
C MET A 136 1.08 23.60 8.17
N SER A 137 0.11 22.69 8.28
CA SER A 137 -0.81 22.62 9.42
C SER A 137 -0.34 21.70 10.55
N THR A 138 0.56 20.76 10.27
CA THR A 138 1.13 19.84 11.27
C THR A 138 2.47 20.29 11.85
N CYS A 139 3.10 21.34 11.28
CA CYS A 139 4.25 21.97 11.89
C CYS A 139 3.80 22.70 13.17
N PRO A 140 4.15 22.22 14.38
CA PRO A 140 3.84 22.95 15.59
C PRO A 140 4.67 24.22 15.53
N LEU A 141 4.01 25.39 15.53
CA LEU A 141 4.67 26.66 15.76
C LEU A 141 5.41 26.55 17.10
N SER A 142 6.72 26.27 17.03
CA SER A 142 7.59 26.48 18.17
C SER A 142 7.56 27.97 18.46
N HIS A 143 6.95 28.31 19.59
CA HIS A 143 6.91 29.66 20.11
C HIS A 143 8.34 30.19 20.30
N SER A 144 8.83 30.98 19.34
CA SER A 144 9.79 32.05 19.61
C SER A 144 10.01 32.91 18.37
N SER A 145 9.41 34.11 18.42
CA SER A 145 9.85 35.35 17.75
C SER A 145 10.16 35.32 16.26
N LEU A 146 9.19 35.70 15.44
CA LEU A 146 9.46 36.38 14.17
C LEU A 146 8.64 37.67 14.09
N SER A 147 9.34 38.78 14.36
CA SER A 147 8.94 40.12 13.98
C SER A 147 8.66 40.17 12.48
N GLY A 148 7.68 40.99 12.11
CA GLY A 148 7.12 41.06 10.76
C GLY A 148 8.13 41.30 9.64
N SER A 149 7.60 41.09 8.42
CA SER A 149 8.21 41.37 7.10
C SER A 149 8.95 40.20 6.47
N SER A 150 8.21 39.20 5.99
CA SER A 150 8.45 38.52 4.68
C SER A 150 7.53 37.30 4.50
N ILE A 151 6.23 37.53 4.28
CA ILE A 151 5.31 36.52 3.71
C ILE A 151 4.48 37.17 2.59
N ALA A 152 5.13 38.00 1.77
CA ALA A 152 4.47 38.70 0.65
C ALA A 152 4.99 38.25 -0.73
N GLY A 153 5.68 37.11 -0.82
CA GLY A 153 6.47 36.77 -2.00
C GLY A 153 5.99 35.63 -2.91
N ILE A 154 4.97 34.82 -2.56
CA ILE A 154 4.70 33.57 -3.32
C ILE A 154 3.26 33.46 -3.87
N PHE A 155 2.37 34.41 -3.58
CA PHE A 155 1.03 34.44 -4.19
C PHE A 155 0.88 35.62 -5.16
N SER A 156 1.51 35.52 -6.33
CA SER A 156 1.10 36.32 -7.49
C SER A 156 0.86 35.38 -8.67
N HIS A 157 -0.35 35.44 -9.21
CA HIS A 157 -0.90 34.63 -10.32
C HIS A 157 -1.52 33.27 -9.97
N GLN A 158 -2.62 33.30 -9.23
CA GLN A 158 -3.80 32.48 -9.54
C GLN A 158 -5.02 33.22 -9.02
N THR A 159 -5.76 33.86 -9.92
CA THR A 159 -7.04 34.51 -9.64
C THR A 159 -8.03 33.44 -9.19
N TRP A 160 -8.23 33.35 -7.88
CA TRP A 160 -9.34 32.63 -7.27
C TRP A 160 -10.65 33.38 -7.61
N ASP A 161 -11.43 32.80 -8.50
CA ASP A 161 -12.79 33.26 -8.81
C ASP A 161 -13.71 32.91 -7.65
N SER A 162 -14.10 33.92 -6.87
CA SER A 162 -14.78 33.82 -5.59
C SER A 162 -16.28 33.49 -5.68
N ASN A 163 -16.75 32.89 -6.78
CA ASN A 163 -18.20 32.78 -7.04
C ASN A 163 -18.72 31.39 -7.45
N ARG A 164 -18.04 30.30 -7.06
CA ARG A 164 -18.61 28.95 -7.18
C ARG A 164 -18.76 28.26 -5.82
N PRO A 165 -19.98 27.94 -5.37
CA PRO A 165 -20.18 27.12 -4.18
C PRO A 165 -19.81 25.66 -4.49
N CYS A 166 -18.71 25.18 -3.90
CA CYS A 166 -18.34 23.76 -3.90
C CYS A 166 -19.07 23.07 -2.75
N SER A 167 -20.18 22.39 -3.05
CA SER A 167 -20.79 21.43 -2.15
C SER A 167 -20.02 20.10 -2.22
N ILE A 168 -19.21 19.81 -1.22
CA ILE A 168 -18.65 18.46 -1.02
C ILE A 168 -19.67 17.70 -0.17
N LEU A 169 -20.34 16.72 -0.80
CA LEU A 169 -21.07 15.67 -0.09
C LEU A 169 -20.06 14.68 0.48
N LEU A 170 -20.24 14.36 1.77
CA LEU A 170 -19.56 13.29 2.50
C LEU A 170 -19.71 11.93 1.81
#